data_AF-A0A7V6PD32-F1
#
_entry.id   AF-A0A7V6PD32-F1
#
_cell.length_a   1.000
_cell.length_b   1.000
_cell.length_c   1.000
_cell.angle_alpha   90.00
_cell.angle_beta   90.00
_cell.angle_gamma   90.00
#
_symmetry.space_group_name_H-M   'P 1'
#
loop_
_entity.id
_entity.type
_entity.pdbx_description
1 polymer ?
#
loop_
_entity_poly.entity_id
_entity_poly.type
_entity_poly.pdbx_seq_one_letter_code
_entity_poly.pdbx_strand_id
1 'polypeptide(L)'
;MDADIRHARKLFLARKKEKQLMAMQRIALQIIAGIDLDEVLKASQEEKERTKRRLTRLMERERLKGMCGHWSYDLNRHIALKQAFDRIG
;
A
#
# COMPACT_ATOMS: atom_id res chain seq x y z
N MET A 1 13.62 32.99 -12.38
CA MET A 1 13.85 32.95 -10.91
C MET A 1 12.57 32.69 -10.12
N ASP A 2 11.57 33.59 -10.06
CA ASP A 2 10.36 33.32 -9.25
C ASP A 2 9.49 32.15 -9.74
N ALA A 3 9.44 31.92 -11.06
CA ALA A 3 8.73 30.80 -11.64
C ALA A 3 9.38 29.44 -11.26
N ASP A 4 10.71 29.39 -11.21
CA ASP A 4 11.48 28.19 -10.88
C ASP A 4 11.32 27.79 -9.42
N ILE A 5 11.34 28.78 -8.52
CA ILE A 5 11.14 28.56 -7.08
C ILE A 5 9.71 28.05 -6.81
N ARG A 6 8.70 28.62 -7.50
CA ARG A 6 7.32 28.13 -7.42
C ARG A 6 7.17 26.70 -7.93
N HIS A 7 7.85 26.36 -9.03
CA HIS A 7 7.84 25.01 -9.59
C HIS A 7 8.52 23.98 -8.66
N ALA A 8 9.71 24.32 -8.14
CA ALA A 8 10.45 23.49 -7.19
C ALA A 8 9.66 23.23 -5.90
N ARG A 9 8.98 24.25 -5.37
CA ARG A 9 8.09 24.11 -4.20
C ARG A 9 6.94 23.14 -4.48
N LYS A 10 6.31 23.25 -5.65
CA LYS A 10 5.19 22.37 -6.05
C LYS A 10 5.64 20.91 -6.15
N LEU A 11 6.81 20.67 -6.77
CA LEU A 11 7.45 19.35 -6.84
C LEU A 11 7.80 18.79 -5.46
N PHE A 12 8.35 19.61 -4.57
CA PHE A 12 8.69 19.18 -3.21
C PHE A 12 7.45 18.77 -2.41
N LEU A 13 6.38 19.57 -2.48
CA LEU A 13 5.12 19.26 -1.80
C LEU A 13 4.46 17.99 -2.35
N ALA A 14 4.49 17.79 -3.68
CA ALA A 14 4.02 16.56 -4.31
C ALA A 14 4.82 15.34 -3.81
N ARG A 15 6.15 15.41 -3.84
CA ARG A 15 7.04 14.35 -3.32
C ARG A 15 6.85 14.08 -1.83
N LYS A 16 6.62 15.11 -1.01
CA LYS A 16 6.35 14.97 0.42
C LYS A 16 5.02 14.26 0.65
N LYS A 17 3.97 14.62 -0.10
CA LYS A 17 2.65 14.00 -0.04
C LYS A 17 2.72 12.52 -0.47
N GLU A 18 3.46 12.22 -1.54
CA GLU A 18 3.74 10.84 -1.95
C GLU A 18 4.46 10.05 -0.86
N LYS A 19 5.52 10.60 -0.26
CA LYS A 19 6.24 9.94 0.84
C LYS A 19 5.36 9.69 2.06
N GLN A 20 4.51 10.65 2.44
CA GLN A 20 3.57 10.49 3.55
C GLN A 20 2.51 9.43 3.25
N LEU A 21 1.94 9.44 2.05
CA LEU A 21 1.00 8.40 1.62
C LEU A 21 1.66 7.02 1.63
N MET A 22 2.89 6.90 1.12
CA MET A 22 3.65 5.65 1.16
C MET A 22 3.94 5.16 2.59
N ALA A 23 4.29 6.07 3.51
CA ALA A 23 4.53 5.72 4.91
C ALA A 23 3.24 5.25 5.61
N MET A 24 2.11 5.91 5.34
CA MET A 24 0.80 5.52 5.87
C MET A 24 0.33 4.16 5.30
N GLN A 25 0.55 3.91 4.01
CA GLN A 25 0.21 2.64 3.37
C GLN A 25 1.02 1.46 3.93
N ARG A 26 2.32 1.69 4.22
CA ARG A 26 3.18 0.71 4.89
C ARG A 26 2.67 0.32 6.28
N ILE A 27 2.35 1.31 7.10
CA ILE A 27 1.81 1.09 8.44
C ILE A 27 0.44 0.42 8.38
N ALA A 28 -0.43 0.85 7.46
CA ALA A 28 -1.74 0.24 7.26
C ALA A 28 -1.64 -1.24 6.90
N LEU A 29 -0.68 -1.64 6.05
CA LEU A 29 -0.44 -3.04 5.72
C LEU A 29 0.04 -3.86 6.92
N GLN A 30 0.97 -3.31 7.71
CA GLN A 30 1.45 -3.93 8.95
C GLN A 30 0.29 -4.20 9.90
N ILE A 31 -0.57 -3.19 10.11
CA ILE A 31 -1.70 -3.25 11.04
C ILE A 31 -2.79 -4.20 10.53
N ILE A 32 -3.11 -4.17 9.24
CA ILE A 32 -4.25 -4.91 8.67
C ILE A 32 -3.90 -6.37 8.39
N ALA A 33 -2.68 -6.65 7.94
CA ALA A 33 -2.27 -7.96 7.46
C ALA A 33 -1.23 -8.65 8.36
N GLY A 34 -0.63 -7.93 9.32
CA GLY A 34 0.46 -8.43 10.14
C GLY A 34 1.71 -8.72 9.30
N ILE A 35 1.96 -7.91 8.27
CA ILE A 35 3.07 -8.08 7.32
C ILE A 35 4.00 -6.89 7.46
N ASP A 36 5.25 -7.14 7.83
CA ASP A 36 6.30 -6.14 7.74
C ASP A 36 6.80 -6.02 6.30
N LEU A 37 6.42 -4.93 5.64
CA LEU A 37 6.78 -4.70 4.25
C LEU A 37 8.29 -4.48 4.09
N ASP A 38 8.96 -3.88 5.06
CA ASP A 38 10.40 -3.63 4.98
C ASP A 38 11.20 -4.93 5.21
N GLU A 39 10.68 -5.86 6.01
CA GLU A 39 11.22 -7.22 6.14
C GLU A 39 11.02 -8.02 4.84
N VAL A 40 9.80 -8.03 4.29
CA VAL A 40 9.49 -8.76 3.04
C VAL A 40 10.30 -8.25 1.85
N LEU A 41 10.59 -6.95 1.77
CA LEU A 41 11.42 -6.40 0.70
C LEU A 41 12.88 -6.90 0.77
N LYS A 42 13.39 -7.17 1.98
CA LYS A 42 14.73 -7.73 2.23
C LYS A 42 14.77 -9.26 2.19
N ALA A 43 13.62 -9.90 2.28
CA ALA A 43 13.46 -11.35 2.30
C ALA A 43 13.80 -12.02 0.95
N SER A 44 13.89 -13.35 0.99
CA SER A 44 14.12 -14.18 -0.19
C SER A 44 12.96 -14.10 -1.19
N GLN A 45 13.20 -14.51 -2.45
CA GLN A 45 12.15 -14.52 -3.48
C GLN A 45 10.98 -15.43 -3.09
N GLU A 46 11.24 -16.54 -2.40
CA GLU A 46 10.20 -17.48 -1.97
C GLU A 46 9.26 -16.85 -0.92
N GLU A 47 9.81 -16.08 0.01
CA GLU A 47 9.04 -15.34 1.02
C GLU A 47 8.23 -14.21 0.40
N LYS A 48 8.78 -13.54 -0.62
CA LYS A 48 8.04 -12.55 -1.42
C LYS A 48 6.84 -13.19 -2.12
N GLU A 49 7.02 -14.34 -2.78
CA GLU A 49 5.92 -15.07 -3.44
C GLU A 49 4.88 -15.61 -2.46
N ARG A 50 5.30 -16.05 -1.27
CA ARG A 50 4.38 -16.45 -0.19
C ARG A 50 3.55 -15.26 0.28
N THR A 51 4.18 -14.10 0.42
CA THR A 51 3.51 -12.86 0.84
C THR A 51 2.53 -12.37 -0.22
N LYS A 52 2.91 -12.38 -1.51
CA LYS A 52 2.01 -12.08 -2.62
C LYS A 52 0.76 -12.93 -2.60
N ARG A 53 0.92 -14.26 -2.48
CA ARG A 53 -0.23 -15.19 -2.38
C ARG A 53 -1.15 -14.87 -1.20
N ARG A 54 -0.58 -14.47 -0.06
CA ARG A 54 -1.36 -14.04 1.11
C ARG A 54 -2.12 -12.75 0.85
N LEU A 55 -1.48 -11.75 0.23
CA LEU A 55 -2.11 -10.48 -0.14
C LEU A 55 -3.24 -10.67 -1.15
N THR A 56 -3.06 -11.52 -2.17
CA THR A 56 -4.12 -11.86 -3.14
C THR A 56 -5.36 -12.41 -2.45
N ARG A 57 -5.20 -13.34 -1.49
CA ARG A 57 -6.33 -13.89 -0.73
C ARG A 57 -7.03 -12.83 0.12
N LEU A 58 -6.28 -11.91 0.73
CA LEU A 58 -6.85 -10.82 1.52
C LEU A 58 -7.62 -9.82 0.65
N MET A 59 -7.09 -9.48 -0.53
CA MET A 59 -7.76 -8.60 -1.49
C MET A 59 -9.06 -9.23 -1.99
N GLU A 60 -9.05 -10.51 -2.33
CA GLU A 60 -10.24 -11.21 -2.81
C GLU A 60 -11.30 -11.32 -1.72
N ARG A 61 -10.90 -11.62 -0.47
CA ARG A 61 -11.82 -11.58 0.67
C ARG A 61 -12.46 -10.21 0.84
N GLU A 62 -11.70 -9.14 0.59
CA GLU A 62 -12.22 -7.78 0.65
C GLU A 62 -13.20 -7.47 -0.46
N ARG A 63 -12.88 -7.91 -1.67
CA ARG A 63 -13.74 -7.77 -2.84
C ARG A 63 -15.08 -8.46 -2.61
N LEU A 64 -15.06 -9.69 -2.08
CA LEU A 64 -16.27 -10.45 -1.74
C LEU A 64 -17.11 -9.73 -0.68
N LYS A 65 -16.49 -9.18 0.39
CA LYS A 65 -17.21 -8.37 1.37
C LYS A 65 -17.92 -7.18 0.72
N GLY A 66 -17.24 -6.47 -0.19
CA GLY A 66 -17.82 -5.36 -0.92
C GLY A 66 -18.99 -5.78 -1.81
N MET A 67 -18.84 -6.89 -2.54
CA MET A 67 -19.91 -7.44 -3.39
C MET A 67 -21.14 -7.89 -2.58
N CYS A 68 -20.93 -8.46 -1.39
CA CYS A 68 -22.01 -8.91 -0.52
C CYS A 68 -22.61 -7.78 0.34
N GLY A 69 -22.15 -6.54 0.22
CA GLY A 69 -22.60 -5.42 1.05
C GLY A 69 -22.29 -5.62 2.55
N HIS A 70 -21.25 -6.38 2.87
CA HIS A 70 -20.91 -6.72 4.25
C HIS A 70 -20.37 -5.48 4.99
N TRP A 71 -20.89 -5.18 6.19
CA TRP A 71 -20.57 -3.99 6.98
C TRP A 71 -19.07 -3.76 7.25
N SER A 72 -18.29 -4.84 7.33
CA SER A 72 -16.81 -4.82 7.52
C SER A 72 -16.02 -4.55 6.23
N TYR A 73 -16.69 -4.30 5.10
CA TYR A 73 -16.03 -3.88 3.86
C TYR A 73 -15.40 -2.50 4.02
N ASP A 74 -14.14 -2.37 3.61
CA ASP A 74 -13.43 -1.10 3.60
C ASP A 74 -12.64 -0.93 2.29
N LEU A 75 -12.98 0.11 1.53
CA LEU A 75 -12.31 0.44 0.26
C LEU A 75 -10.84 0.83 0.47
N ASN A 76 -10.53 1.57 1.54
CA ASN A 76 -9.16 1.97 1.87
C ASN A 76 -8.31 0.74 2.23
N ARG A 77 -8.92 -0.25 2.89
CA ARG A 77 -8.29 -1.55 3.17
C ARG A 77 -7.95 -2.29 1.88
N HIS A 78 -8.85 -2.29 0.89
CA HIS A 78 -8.56 -2.88 -0.41
C HIS A 78 -7.43 -2.14 -1.15
N ILE A 79 -7.47 -0.80 -1.17
CA ILE A 79 -6.44 0.03 -1.80
C ILE A 79 -5.07 -0.21 -1.15
N ALA A 80 -4.99 -0.28 0.17
CA ALA A 80 -3.76 -0.54 0.91
C ALA A 80 -3.17 -1.93 0.58
N LEU A 81 -4.02 -2.97 0.51
CA LEU A 81 -3.59 -4.32 0.14
C LEU A 81 -3.04 -4.36 -1.30
N LYS A 82 -3.69 -3.67 -2.24
CA LYS A 82 -3.23 -3.59 -3.63
C LYS A 82 -1.88 -2.86 -3.73
N GLN A 83 -1.75 -1.71 -3.07
CA GLN A 83 -0.51 -0.92 -3.08
C GLN A 83 0.66 -1.70 -2.49
N ALA A 84 0.42 -2.51 -1.46
CA ALA A 84 1.42 -3.40 -0.92
C ALA A 84 1.83 -4.51 -1.89
N PHE A 85 0.86 -5.12 -2.58
CA PHE A 85 1.13 -6.12 -3.60
C PHE A 85 2.02 -5.53 -4.72
N ASP A 86 1.64 -4.38 -5.25
CA ASP A 86 2.38 -3.66 -6.30
C ASP A 86 3.80 -3.27 -5.85
N ARG A 87 4.03 -3.09 -4.54
CA ARG A 87 5.34 -2.74 -3.97
C ARG A 87 6.30 -3.93 -3.89
N ILE A 88 5.79 -5.14 -3.70
CA ILE A 88 6.62 -6.36 -3.57
C ILE A 88 7.21 -6.76 -4.93
N GLY A 89 6.59 -6.33 -6.03
CA GLY A 89 7.09 -6.44 -7.40
C GLY A 89 6.51 -7.62 -8.15
#